data_AF-A0A4Z2EGR8-F1
#
_entry.id   AF-A0A4Z2EGR8-F1
#
_cell.length_a   1.000
_cell.length_b   1.000
_cell.length_c   1.000
_cell.angle_alpha   90.00
_cell.angle_beta   90.00
_cell.angle_gamma   90.00
#
_symmetry.space_group_name_H-M   'P 1'
#
loop_
_entity.id
_entity.type
_entity.pdbx_description
1 polymer ?
#
loop_
_entity_poly.entity_id
_entity_poly.type
_entity_poly.pdbx_seq_one_letter_code
_entity_poly.pdbx_strand_id
1 'polypeptide(L)' 'MEEFLLRKMQSILGWSDDEGDGIFCPGGTISNLYSILVARYHFYPEVKTRGMGVLPQLALFTSEQVITPHRQLLIFCRI' A
#
# COMPACT_ATOMS: atom_id res chain seq x y z
N MET A 1 15.86 7.82 -14.18
CA MET A 1 15.34 6.68 -14.97
C MET A 1 14.06 6.13 -14.37
N GLU A 2 14.03 5.81 -13.07
CA GLU A 2 12.82 5.34 -12.36
C GLU A 2 11.65 6.33 -12.43
N GLU A 3 11.87 7.60 -12.08
CA GLU A 3 10.85 8.64 -12.14
C GLU A 3 10.16 8.75 -13.52
N PHE A 4 10.95 8.64 -14.60
CA PHE A 4 10.42 8.69 -15.97
C PHE A 4 9.49 7.50 -16.25
N LEU A 5 9.87 6.29 -15.83
CA LEU A 5 9.04 5.09 -16.01
C LEU A 5 7.77 5.19 -15.18
N LEU A 6 7.85 5.64 -13.94
CA LEU A 6 6.70 5.82 -13.06
C LEU A 6 5.71 6.83 -13.65
N ARG A 7 6.18 8.00 -14.10
CA ARG A 7 5.32 8.99 -14.79
C ARG A 7 4.67 8.40 -16.04
N LYS A 8 5.40 7.60 -16.82
CA LYS A 8 4.82 6.93 -17.99
C LYS A 8 3.72 5.95 -17.61
N MET A 9 3.89 5.19 -16.53
CA MET A 9 2.87 4.27 -16.01
C MET A 9 1.64 5.02 -15.48
N GLN A 10 1.85 6.11 -14.74
CA GLN A 10 0.76 6.97 -14.23
C GLN A 10 -0.05 7.59 -15.37
N SER A 11 0.62 8.05 -16.43
CA SER A 11 -0.03 8.55 -17.64
C SER A 11 -0.90 7.48 -18.33
N ILE A 12 -0.46 6.21 -18.36
CA ILE A 12 -1.27 5.10 -18.89
C ILE A 12 -2.52 4.85 -18.04
N LEU A 13 -2.43 5.03 -16.72
CA LEU A 13 -3.56 4.93 -15.79
C LEU A 13 -4.49 6.15 -15.83
N GLY A 14 -4.10 7.23 -16.53
CA GLY A 14 -4.87 8.47 -16.64
C GLY A 14 -4.79 9.38 -15.42
N TRP A 15 -3.75 9.24 -14.59
CA TRP A 15 -3.50 10.16 -13.47
C TRP A 15 -2.84 11.45 -13.95
N SER A 16 -3.16 12.55 -13.27
CA SER A 16 -2.53 13.86 -13.51
C SER A 16 -1.07 13.84 -13.04
N ASP A 17 -0.19 14.59 -13.72
CA ASP A 17 1.26 14.62 -13.41
C ASP A 17 1.56 15.09 -11.97
N ASP A 18 0.61 15.81 -11.35
CA ASP A 18 0.75 16.38 -10.01
C ASP A 18 0.18 15.49 -8.88
N GLU A 19 -0.50 14.39 -9.24
CA GLU A 19 -1.29 13.58 -8.29
C GLU A 19 -0.68 12.19 -8.00
N GLY A 20 0.35 11.79 -8.76
CA GLY A 20 0.90 10.44 -8.73
C GLY A 20 2.29 10.34 -8.09
N ASP A 21 2.44 9.43 -7.13
CA ASP A 21 3.76 9.00 -6.62
C ASP A 21 3.86 7.45 -6.65
N GLY A 22 5.08 6.92 -6.64
CA GLY A 22 5.32 5.49 -6.70
C GLY A 22 6.79 5.10 -6.53
N ILE A 23 7.02 3.82 -6.23
CA ILE A 23 8.36 3.23 -6.11
C ILE A 23 8.36 1.82 -6.73
N PHE A 24 9.50 1.39 -7.28
CA PHE A 24 9.65 -0.02 -7.66
C PHE A 24 9.82 -0.91 -6.44
N CYS A 25 9.11 -2.04 -6.43
CA CYS A 25 9.16 -3.04 -5.37
C CYS A 25 9.66 -4.38 -5.92
N PRO A 26 10.37 -5.19 -5.10
CA PRO A 26 10.82 -6.53 -5.50
C PRO A 26 9.64 -7.52 -5.46
N GLY A 27 8.75 -7.41 -6.44
CA GLY A 27 7.57 -8.27 -6.62
C GLY A 27 6.26 -7.65 -6.13
N GLY A 28 5.14 -8.10 -6.71
CA GLY A 28 3.82 -7.53 -6.46
C GLY A 28 3.27 -7.73 -5.05
N THR A 29 3.76 -8.73 -4.31
CA THR A 29 3.37 -8.93 -2.90
C THR A 29 3.83 -7.76 -2.02
N ILE A 30 5.04 -7.26 -2.25
CA ILE A 30 5.57 -6.11 -1.50
C ILE A 30 4.89 -4.82 -1.95
N SER A 31 4.57 -4.67 -3.25
CA SER A 31 3.74 -3.56 -3.73
C SER A 31 2.38 -3.50 -3.02
N ASN A 32 1.71 -4.66 -2.86
CA ASN A 32 0.44 -4.76 -2.15
C ASN A 32 0.58 -4.46 -0.65
N LEU A 33 1.72 -4.78 -0.04
CA LEU A 33 1.98 -4.41 1.35
C LEU A 33 2.13 -2.89 1.48
N TYR A 34 2.89 -2.26 0.59
CA TYR A 34 3.07 -0.81 0.59
C TYR A 34 1.76 -0.06 0.41
N SER A 35 0.86 -0.51 -0.48
CA SER A 35 -0.44 0.16 -0.66
C SER A 35 -1.26 0.17 0.63
N ILE A 36 -1.26 -0.94 1.38
CA ILE A 36 -1.94 -1.03 2.68
C ILE A 36 -1.26 -0.14 3.73
N LEU A 37 0.09 -0.14 3.79
CA LEU A 37 0.83 0.68 4.74
C LEU A 37 0.63 2.18 4.50
N VAL A 38 0.61 2.61 3.23
CA VAL A 38 0.32 3.99 2.84
C VAL A 38 -1.10 4.37 3.24
N ALA A 39 -2.10 3.52 2.97
CA ALA A 39 -3.47 3.76 3.40
C ALA A 39 -3.58 3.87 4.94
N ARG A 40 -2.94 2.96 5.68
CA ARG A 40 -2.91 2.99 7.15
C ARG A 40 -2.27 4.27 7.67
N TYR A 41 -1.15 4.70 7.10
CA TYR A 41 -0.46 5.93 7.50
C TYR A 41 -1.25 7.18 7.15
N HIS A 42 -1.97 7.18 6.03
CA HIS A 42 -2.82 8.30 5.61
C HIS A 42 -3.96 8.56 6.61
N PHE A 43 -4.64 7.50 7.06
CA PHE A 43 -5.73 7.63 8.03
C PHE A 43 -5.25 7.75 9.49
N TYR A 44 -4.14 7.09 9.82
CA TYR A 44 -3.66 6.97 11.20
C TYR A 44 -2.13 7.13 11.28
N PRO A 45 -1.60 8.35 11.09
CA PRO A 45 -0.16 8.59 11.08
C PRO A 45 0.52 8.25 12.42
N GLU A 46 -0.21 8.31 13.53
CA GLU A 46 0.26 7.99 14.88
C GLU A 46 0.72 6.53 15.03
N VAL A 47 0.26 5.62 14.16
CA VAL A 47 0.64 4.20 14.18
C VAL A 47 2.16 4.02 14.10
N LYS A 48 2.86 4.91 13.39
CA LYS A 48 4.30 4.83 13.20
C LYS A 48 5.09 5.06 14.49
N THR A 49 4.51 5.80 15.44
CA THR A 49 5.19 6.15 16.71
C THR A 49 4.61 5.43 17.92
N ARG A 50 3.31 5.11 17.88
CA ARG A 50 2.57 4.50 19.01
C ARG A 50 2.22 3.03 18.78
N GLY A 51 2.50 2.49 17.60
CA GLY A 51 2.18 1.11 17.22
C GLY A 51 0.69 0.86 17.03
N MET A 52 0.32 -0.41 16.82
CA MET A 52 -1.07 -0.82 16.55
C MET A 52 -1.99 -0.78 17.78
N GLY A 53 -1.44 -0.70 18.99
CA GLY A 53 -2.22 -0.75 20.24
C GLY A 53 -3.13 0.45 20.47
N VAL A 54 -2.90 1.57 19.77
CA VAL A 54 -3.71 2.79 19.88
C VAL A 54 -4.82 2.86 18.84
N LEU A 55 -4.85 1.93 17.88
CA LEU A 55 -5.80 1.94 16.78
C LEU A 55 -7.05 1.13 17.09
N PRO A 56 -8.22 1.51 16.53
CA PRO A 56 -9.37 0.64 16.48
C PRO A 56 -9.06 -0.62 15.65
N GLN A 57 -9.91 -1.65 15.76
CA GLN A 57 -9.77 -2.83 14.90
C GLN A 57 -9.98 -2.46 13.44
N LEU A 58 -8.90 -2.52 12.65
CA LEU A 58 -8.94 -2.27 11.22
C LEU A 58 -9.35 -3.54 10.45
N ALA A 59 -10.12 -3.34 9.38
CA ALA A 59 -10.55 -4.39 8.46
C ALA A 59 -10.08 -4.08 7.03
N LEU A 60 -9.64 -5.11 6.30
CA LEU A 60 -9.27 -5.03 4.90
C LEU A 60 -10.21 -5.94 4.09
N PHE A 61 -10.74 -5.42 2.99
CA PHE A 61 -11.62 -6.17 2.09
C PHE A 61 -10.87 -6.50 0.80
N THR A 62 -11.02 -7.74 0.32
CA THR A 62 -10.41 -8.24 -0.92
C THR A 62 -11.27 -9.38 -1.49
N SER A 63 -11.17 -9.62 -2.79
CA SER A 63 -11.79 -10.79 -3.43
C SER A 63 -11.17 -12.09 -2.93
N GLU A 64 -11.97 -13.16 -2.87
CA GLU A 64 -11.53 -14.52 -2.50
C GLU A 64 -10.54 -15.12 -3.51
N GLN A 65 -10.53 -14.62 -4.76
CA GLN A 65 -9.72 -15.15 -5.86
C GLN A 65 -8.34 -14.49 -5.97
N VAL A 66 -7.93 -13.70 -4.98
CA VAL A 66 -6.66 -12.96 -5.06
C VAL A 66 -5.46 -13.90 -4.93
N ILE A 67 -4.50 -13.72 -5.84
CA ILE A 67 -3.29 -14.54 -5.95
C ILE A 67 -2.30 -14.29 -4.80
N THR A 68 -2.31 -13.10 -4.18
CA THR A 68 -1.42 -12.80 -3.06
C THR A 68 -1.79 -13.58 -1.79
N PRO A 69 -0.82 -14.08 -1.01
CA PRO A 69 -1.11 -14.79 0.23
C PRO A 69 -1.80 -13.87 1.25
N HIS A 70 -3.12 -13.97 1.33
CA HIS A 70 -4.01 -13.17 2.20
C HIS A 70 -3.54 -13.10 3.66
N ARG A 71 -3.03 -14.21 4.18
CA ARG A 71 -2.58 -14.29 5.58
C ARG A 71 -1.32 -13.48 5.85
N GLN A 72 -0.42 -13.36 4.87
CA GLN A 72 0.87 -12.69 5.08
C GLN A 72 0.68 -11.18 5.22
N LEU A 73 -0.19 -10.58 4.42
CA LEU A 73 -0.55 -9.15 4.49
C LEU A 73 -1.31 -8.80 5.79
N LEU A 74 -2.23 -9.67 6.23
CA LEU A 74 -2.99 -9.46 7.48
C LEU A 74 -2.10 -9.53 8.74
N ILE A 75 -1.06 -10.37 8.73
CA ILE A 75 -0.10 -10.43 9.84
C ILE A 75 0.68 -9.13 9.94
N PHE A 76 1.22 -8.63 8.83
CA PHE A 76 1.97 -7.36 8.82
C PHE A 76 1.12 -6.16 9.20
N CYS A 77 -0.18 -6.18 8.92
CA CYS A 77 -1.08 -5.10 9.27
C CYS A 77 -1.48 -5.07 10.76
N ARG A 78 -1.27 -6.18 11.49
CA ARG A 78 -1.53 -6.30 12.93
C ARG A 78 -0.31 -5.96 13.81
N ILE A 79 0.86 -5.78 13.21
CA ILE A 79 2.11 -5.34 13.87
C ILE A 79 2.27 -3.83 13.64
#